data_AF-A0A2H6KG28-F1
#
_entry.id   AF-A0A2H6KG28-F1
#
_cell.length_a   1.000
_cell.length_b   1.000
_cell.length_c   1.000
_cell.angle_alpha   90.00
_cell.angle_beta   90.00
_cell.angle_gamma   90.00
#
_symmetry.space_group_name_H-M   'P 1'
#
loop_
_entity.id
_entity.type
_entity.pdbx_description
1 polymer ?
#
loop_
_entity_poly.entity_id
_entity_poly.type
_entity_poly.pdbx_seq_one_letter_code
_entity_poly.pdbx_strand_id
1 'polypeptide(L)'
;MLHWLVGLNQKGYVGIIKEHVKGILSALNEDVSQPPDALEVTGHPTNLTAAHVTAKLTEACHYAANVLHRIKHKDISQATSIPDFSSEYSKLCYSIDPACLLCQLRDCVYACYHQLTFLKVQCNREQSHGGWKDCQYGNNVPKSPLQDFLTDGPDSKFETHPFDPRNICRKTRVKMGFKDEDLPASHETGKHISTILSPSCGGDDPLLTLSSYLNCLTRRTPRTTGELVSFFHNFGNSLYKPPSGLSKLGSALSSQHDHCPDWDRLKDADFNAVKGVRGSATPNSIHDKDHPNTLSSLLGCGIDNANCPQHMKPITHRAYALYSKAFTHHYLGWTAYLADRLWESLEKLHYDLEKLQCHDSKAKPLHQCDKALPLLYRHGISPPEGTSKPSLTCSDVVTKLEEVVNGAPIADLMTAMDNFLYCIRAPFLFVIIALWLTAALYIAHSLLYRMDVLRIRSHLLTTRASHLIDVEALLAGSRRMLSLYKDVDYFDDDFHS
;
A
#
# COMPACT_ATOMS: atom_id res chain seq x y z
N MET A 1 21.00 5.71 6.74
CA MET A 1 20.67 5.25 5.36
C MET A 1 21.49 5.95 4.28
N LEU A 2 21.79 7.25 4.41
CA LEU A 2 22.69 7.94 3.47
C LEU A 2 24.03 7.21 3.30
N HIS A 3 24.67 6.81 4.40
CA HIS A 3 25.87 5.97 4.37
C HIS A 3 25.67 4.64 3.63
N TRP A 4 24.46 4.07 3.68
CA TRP A 4 24.14 2.82 2.97
C TRP A 4 24.15 3.02 1.45
N LEU A 5 23.58 4.13 0.96
CA LEU A 5 23.63 4.50 -0.47
C LEU A 5 25.06 4.78 -0.93
N VAL A 6 25.85 5.49 -0.12
CA VAL A 6 27.27 5.73 -0.43
C VAL A 6 28.02 4.40 -0.55
N GLY A 7 27.88 3.51 0.44
CA GLY A 7 28.54 2.21 0.42
C GLY A 7 28.07 1.29 -0.71
N LEU A 8 26.80 1.39 -1.14
CA LEU A 8 26.29 0.64 -2.28
C LEU A 8 27.06 0.96 -3.55
N ASN A 9 27.34 2.26 -3.78
CA ASN A 9 28.12 2.71 -4.92
C ASN A 9 29.60 2.30 -4.79
N GLN A 10 30.22 2.59 -3.63
CA GLN A 10 31.65 2.33 -3.40
C GLN A 10 32.00 0.83 -3.45
N LYS A 11 31.10 -0.05 -3.00
CA LYS A 11 31.29 -1.51 -3.07
C LYS A 11 30.90 -2.12 -4.43
N GLY A 12 30.51 -1.33 -5.42
CA GLY A 12 30.22 -1.80 -6.78
C GLY A 12 28.89 -2.53 -6.98
N TYR A 13 27.96 -2.46 -6.02
CA TYR A 13 26.66 -3.14 -6.11
C TYR A 13 25.73 -2.56 -7.19
N VAL A 14 26.00 -1.36 -7.70
CA VAL A 14 25.26 -0.76 -8.82
C VAL A 14 25.26 -1.68 -10.05
N GLY A 15 26.38 -2.36 -10.32
CA GLY A 15 26.47 -3.31 -11.43
C GLY A 15 25.57 -4.54 -11.25
N ILE A 16 25.49 -5.07 -10.04
CA ILE A 16 24.61 -6.21 -9.70
C ILE A 16 23.13 -5.81 -9.90
N ILE A 17 22.76 -4.61 -9.44
CA ILE A 17 21.40 -4.09 -9.61
C ILE A 17 21.09 -3.85 -11.08
N LYS A 18 22.05 -3.37 -11.88
CA LYS A 18 21.89 -3.20 -13.33
C LYS A 18 21.48 -4.50 -14.02
N GLU A 19 22.24 -5.57 -13.80
CA GLU A 19 21.96 -6.86 -14.44
C GLU A 19 20.65 -7.47 -13.95
N HIS A 20 20.34 -7.33 -12.67
CA HIS A 20 19.06 -7.81 -12.14
C HIS A 20 17.86 -7.06 -12.71
N VAL A 21 17.92 -5.72 -12.78
CA VAL A 21 16.86 -4.90 -13.39
C VAL A 21 16.73 -5.21 -14.87
N LYS A 22 17.84 -5.41 -15.59
CA LYS A 22 17.82 -5.84 -16.99
C LYS A 22 17.09 -7.17 -17.15
N GLY A 23 17.37 -8.15 -16.30
CA GLY A 23 16.64 -9.43 -16.28
C GLY A 23 15.15 -9.28 -16.04
N ILE A 24 14.73 -8.40 -15.11
CA ILE A 24 13.31 -8.10 -14.86
C ILE A 24 12.67 -7.49 -16.11
N LEU A 25 13.32 -6.50 -16.73
CA LEU A 25 12.79 -5.82 -17.92
C LEU A 25 12.67 -6.77 -19.11
N SER A 26 13.65 -7.64 -19.32
CA SER A 26 13.62 -8.66 -20.38
C SER A 26 12.57 -9.74 -20.17
N ALA A 27 12.23 -10.06 -18.92
CA ALA A 27 11.11 -10.96 -18.63
C ALA A 27 9.74 -10.32 -18.86
N LEU A 28 9.66 -8.98 -18.85
CA LEU A 28 8.42 -8.23 -19.03
C LEU A 28 8.17 -7.80 -20.47
N ASN A 29 9.23 -7.69 -21.28
CA ASN A 29 9.10 -7.28 -22.67
C ASN A 29 8.87 -8.49 -23.58
N GLU A 30 7.61 -8.73 -23.93
CA GLU A 30 7.21 -9.73 -24.93
C GLU A 30 7.29 -9.18 -26.38
N ASP A 31 7.50 -7.86 -26.53
CA ASP A 31 7.55 -7.19 -27.83
C ASP A 31 8.98 -7.17 -28.39
N VAL A 32 9.20 -8.06 -29.36
CA VAL A 32 10.49 -8.23 -30.07
C VAL A 32 10.90 -6.96 -30.85
N SER A 33 9.98 -6.02 -31.09
CA SER A 33 10.27 -4.74 -31.79
C SER A 33 10.88 -3.67 -30.89
N GLN A 34 10.83 -3.85 -29.55
CA GLN A 34 11.47 -2.95 -28.59
C GLN A 34 12.78 -3.54 -28.04
N PRO A 35 13.71 -2.69 -27.54
CA PRO A 35 14.86 -3.19 -26.82
C PRO A 35 14.41 -4.12 -25.68
N PRO A 36 15.06 -5.27 -25.48
CA PRO A 36 14.64 -6.24 -24.46
C PRO A 36 14.76 -5.68 -23.04
N ASP A 37 15.37 -4.51 -22.83
CA ASP A 37 15.53 -3.85 -21.54
C ASP A 37 14.75 -2.54 -21.42
N ALA A 38 13.63 -2.40 -22.15
CA ALA A 38 12.80 -1.20 -22.16
C ALA A 38 11.38 -1.46 -21.61
N LEU A 39 10.91 -0.55 -20.75
CA LEU A 39 9.55 -0.54 -20.22
C LEU A 39 8.86 0.77 -20.51
N GLU A 40 7.71 0.70 -21.19
CA GLU A 40 6.86 1.87 -21.44
C GLU A 40 6.20 2.32 -20.13
N VAL A 41 6.39 3.59 -19.76
CA VAL A 41 5.86 4.19 -18.51
C VAL A 41 5.10 5.49 -18.77
N THR A 42 4.13 5.80 -17.93
CA THR A 42 3.30 7.02 -18.05
C THR A 42 4.10 8.29 -17.78
N GLY A 43 3.89 9.34 -18.57
CA GLY A 43 4.43 10.68 -18.29
C GLY A 43 5.92 10.85 -18.59
N HIS A 44 6.56 9.90 -19.28
CA HIS A 44 7.92 10.05 -19.80
C HIS A 44 7.93 9.88 -21.33
N PRO A 45 8.69 10.71 -22.07
CA PRO A 45 8.79 10.59 -23.53
C PRO A 45 9.60 9.36 -23.96
N THR A 46 10.42 8.81 -23.07
CA THR A 46 11.31 7.67 -23.32
C THR A 46 10.96 6.48 -22.42
N ASN A 47 11.26 5.28 -22.91
CA ASN A 47 11.08 4.06 -22.14
C ASN A 47 12.05 4.00 -20.95
N LEU A 48 11.60 3.44 -19.84
CA LEU A 48 12.43 3.17 -18.66
C LEU A 48 13.34 1.96 -18.95
N THR A 49 14.65 2.14 -18.78
CA THR A 49 15.65 1.09 -19.02
C THR A 49 16.50 0.84 -17.78
N ALA A 50 17.23 -0.28 -17.74
CA ALA A 50 18.19 -0.56 -16.67
C ALA A 50 19.28 0.53 -16.57
N ALA A 51 19.66 1.13 -17.69
CA ALA A 51 20.58 2.27 -17.74
C ALA A 51 19.98 3.53 -17.06
N HIS A 52 18.71 3.84 -17.30
CA HIS A 52 18.04 4.96 -16.62
C HIS A 52 17.98 4.76 -15.10
N VAL A 53 17.63 3.56 -14.64
CA VAL A 53 17.56 3.23 -13.21
C VAL A 53 18.93 3.36 -12.55
N THR A 54 19.98 2.84 -13.19
CA THR A 54 21.35 2.86 -12.64
C THR A 54 21.98 4.24 -12.68
N ALA A 55 21.73 5.03 -13.73
CA ALA A 55 22.15 6.43 -13.78
C ALA A 55 21.53 7.23 -12.62
N LYS A 56 20.21 7.06 -12.37
CA LYS A 56 19.53 7.71 -11.24
C LYS A 56 19.96 7.16 -9.88
N LEU A 57 20.30 5.88 -9.79
CA LEU A 57 20.90 5.30 -8.59
C LEU A 57 22.25 5.94 -8.26
N THR A 58 23.14 6.06 -9.25
CA THR A 58 24.44 6.72 -9.07
C THR A 58 24.28 8.19 -8.68
N GLU A 59 23.33 8.90 -9.31
CA GLU A 59 23.00 10.29 -8.95
C GLU A 59 22.51 10.39 -7.49
N ALA A 60 21.62 9.49 -7.06
CA ALA A 60 21.14 9.42 -5.68
C ALA A 60 22.26 9.09 -4.67
N CYS A 61 23.22 8.24 -5.04
CA CYS A 61 24.40 7.94 -4.23
C CYS A 61 25.31 9.16 -4.08
N HIS A 62 25.56 9.91 -5.15
CA HIS A 62 26.32 11.16 -5.10
C HIS A 62 25.58 12.24 -4.30
N TYR A 63 24.27 12.36 -4.48
CA TYR A 63 23.42 13.23 -3.68
C TYR A 63 23.53 12.88 -2.19
N ALA A 64 23.47 11.60 -1.84
CA ALA A 64 23.61 11.15 -0.45
C ALA A 64 24.98 11.50 0.15
N ALA A 65 26.07 11.32 -0.61
CA ALA A 65 27.42 11.72 -0.19
C ALA A 65 27.52 13.24 0.02
N ASN A 66 26.94 14.02 -0.89
CA ASN A 66 26.95 15.49 -0.81
C ASN A 66 26.13 15.99 0.39
N VAL A 67 24.95 15.41 0.64
CA VAL A 67 24.14 15.73 1.83
C VAL A 67 24.91 15.43 3.12
N LEU A 68 25.52 14.26 3.23
CA LEU A 68 26.35 13.90 4.40
C LEU A 68 27.48 14.92 4.59
N HIS A 69 28.23 15.22 3.52
CA HIS A 69 29.35 16.15 3.59
C HIS A 69 28.91 17.55 4.02
N ARG A 70 27.88 18.12 3.38
CA ARG A 70 27.45 19.49 3.63
C ARG A 70 26.73 19.67 4.97
N ILE A 71 26.09 18.63 5.50
CA ILE A 71 25.52 18.72 6.86
C ILE A 71 26.65 18.76 7.90
N LYS A 72 27.77 18.07 7.68
CA LYS A 72 28.91 18.06 8.62
C LYS A 72 29.80 19.31 8.52
N HIS A 73 29.96 19.85 7.31
CA HIS A 73 30.92 20.91 7.04
C HIS A 73 30.24 22.17 6.49
N LYS A 74 30.46 23.30 7.20
CA LYS A 74 29.95 24.63 6.87
C LYS A 74 30.51 25.18 5.56
N ASP A 75 31.81 24.98 5.33
CA ASP A 75 32.58 25.66 4.29
C ASP A 75 33.18 24.65 3.30
N ILE A 76 32.64 24.63 2.08
CA ILE A 76 33.10 23.77 0.99
C ILE A 76 34.35 24.37 0.32
N SER A 77 34.70 25.62 0.65
CA SER A 77 35.78 26.39 0.00
C SER A 77 37.19 25.82 0.21
N GLN A 78 37.40 24.99 1.25
CA GLN A 78 38.70 24.35 1.53
C GLN A 78 38.68 22.81 1.44
N ALA A 79 37.53 22.17 1.24
CA ALA A 79 37.43 20.72 1.21
C ALA A 79 37.76 20.19 -0.19
N THR A 80 38.99 19.71 -0.39
CA THR A 80 39.47 19.19 -1.69
C THR A 80 38.88 17.82 -2.06
N SER A 81 38.22 17.13 -1.12
CA SER A 81 37.59 15.81 -1.35
C SER A 81 36.44 15.53 -0.38
N ILE A 82 35.41 14.83 -0.85
CA ILE A 82 34.33 14.27 0.00
C ILE A 82 34.97 13.37 1.09
N PRO A 83 34.55 13.47 2.37
CA PRO A 83 35.06 12.64 3.45
C PRO A 83 34.94 11.16 3.13
N ASP A 84 35.94 10.38 3.57
CA ASP A 84 35.86 8.93 3.48
C ASP A 84 34.86 8.40 4.52
N PHE A 85 33.79 7.77 4.04
CA PHE A 85 32.76 7.14 4.85
C PHE A 85 32.98 5.62 5.02
N SER A 86 34.15 5.08 4.66
CA SER A 86 34.47 3.65 4.66
C SER A 86 34.25 2.96 6.01
N SER A 87 34.65 3.62 7.10
CA SER A 87 34.41 3.11 8.45
C SER A 87 32.92 2.96 8.76
N GLU A 88 32.05 3.81 8.20
CA GLU A 88 30.61 3.75 8.46
C GLU A 88 29.89 2.74 7.58
N TYR A 89 30.16 2.75 6.27
CA TYR A 89 29.48 1.82 5.37
C TYR A 89 30.05 0.39 5.42
N SER A 90 31.25 0.19 5.97
CA SER A 90 31.80 -1.17 6.20
C SER A 90 30.99 -1.95 7.23
N LYS A 91 30.36 -1.26 8.20
CA LYS A 91 29.48 -1.85 9.23
C LYS A 91 28.09 -2.26 8.68
N LEU A 92 27.77 -1.83 7.46
CA LEU A 92 26.44 -2.02 6.85
C LEU A 92 26.40 -3.30 6.00
N CYS A 93 25.24 -3.95 6.05
CA CYS A 93 24.99 -5.20 5.34
C CYS A 93 24.31 -4.94 4.00
N TYR A 94 24.73 -5.71 2.99
CA TYR A 94 24.16 -5.77 1.65
C TYR A 94 23.88 -7.22 1.33
N SER A 95 22.70 -7.53 0.81
CA SER A 95 22.36 -8.88 0.37
C SER A 95 23.23 -9.29 -0.82
N ILE A 96 23.68 -10.55 -0.81
CA ILE A 96 24.36 -11.17 -1.96
C ILE A 96 23.33 -11.57 -3.03
N ASP A 97 22.12 -11.93 -2.61
CA ASP A 97 21.00 -12.19 -3.53
C ASP A 97 20.53 -10.87 -4.18
N PRO A 98 20.53 -10.76 -5.53
CA PRO A 98 20.16 -9.54 -6.22
C PRO A 98 18.70 -9.08 -6.01
N ALA A 99 17.76 -10.02 -5.83
CA ALA A 99 16.36 -9.67 -5.61
C ALA A 99 16.15 -9.08 -4.21
N CYS A 100 16.75 -9.70 -3.18
CA CYS A 100 16.80 -9.17 -1.83
C CYS A 100 17.54 -7.82 -1.76
N LEU A 101 18.63 -7.66 -2.52
CA LEU A 101 19.37 -6.40 -2.61
C LEU A 101 18.52 -5.29 -3.23
N LEU A 102 17.75 -5.59 -4.29
CA LEU A 102 16.80 -4.63 -4.89
C LEU A 102 15.71 -4.22 -3.90
N CYS A 103 15.21 -5.17 -3.09
CA CYS A 103 14.24 -4.88 -2.02
C CYS A 103 14.85 -3.97 -0.94
N GLN A 104 16.08 -4.25 -0.49
CA GLN A 104 16.81 -3.39 0.44
C GLN A 104 17.01 -2.00 -0.14
N LEU A 105 17.41 -1.88 -1.42
CA LEU A 105 17.59 -0.60 -2.10
C LEU A 105 16.29 0.20 -2.11
N ARG A 106 15.18 -0.40 -2.55
CA ARG A 106 13.87 0.25 -2.58
C ARG A 106 13.49 0.81 -1.21
N ASP A 107 13.59 -0.01 -0.17
CA ASP A 107 13.16 0.40 1.17
C ASP A 107 14.11 1.46 1.76
N CYS A 108 15.43 1.35 1.50
CA CYS A 108 16.42 2.38 1.82
C CYS A 108 16.12 3.72 1.14
N VAL A 109 15.91 3.72 -0.19
CA VAL A 109 15.65 4.93 -0.98
C VAL A 109 14.34 5.56 -0.55
N TYR A 110 13.30 4.75 -0.36
CA TYR A 110 12.00 5.22 0.11
C TYR A 110 12.12 5.91 1.47
N ALA A 111 12.77 5.27 2.44
CA ALA A 111 12.93 5.82 3.78
C ALA A 111 13.81 7.08 3.80
N CYS A 112 14.91 7.10 3.02
CA CYS A 112 15.71 8.32 2.78
C CYS A 112 14.85 9.46 2.24
N TYR A 113 14.12 9.19 1.16
CA TYR A 113 13.29 10.18 0.52
C TYR A 113 12.21 10.73 1.48
N HIS A 114 11.54 9.85 2.23
CA HIS A 114 10.51 10.23 3.20
C HIS A 114 11.04 11.18 4.28
N GLN A 115 12.21 10.86 4.86
CA GLN A 115 12.79 11.69 5.92
C GLN A 115 13.34 13.02 5.40
N LEU A 116 14.12 12.98 4.32
CA LEU A 116 14.76 14.18 3.78
C LEU A 116 13.76 15.15 3.17
N THR A 117 12.67 14.64 2.56
CA THR A 117 11.59 15.49 2.05
C THR A 117 10.89 16.22 3.19
N PHE A 118 10.55 15.52 4.26
CA PHE A 118 9.95 16.17 5.43
C PHE A 118 10.89 17.22 6.03
N LEU A 119 12.16 16.87 6.22
CA LEU A 119 13.18 17.78 6.72
C LEU A 119 13.31 19.02 5.84
N LYS A 120 13.36 18.85 4.51
CA LYS A 120 13.40 19.94 3.53
C LYS A 120 12.17 20.84 3.63
N VAL A 121 10.97 20.27 3.66
CA VAL A 121 9.71 21.03 3.76
C VAL A 121 9.68 21.86 5.04
N GLN A 122 10.04 21.27 6.17
CA GLN A 122 10.11 22.00 7.45
C GLN A 122 11.17 23.11 7.42
N CYS A 123 12.36 22.80 6.93
CA CYS A 123 13.48 23.74 6.83
C CYS A 123 13.24 24.88 5.82
N ASN A 124 12.31 24.72 4.88
CA ASN A 124 11.92 25.77 3.95
C ASN A 124 10.83 26.68 4.52
N ARG A 125 10.10 26.22 5.54
CA ARG A 125 8.93 26.90 6.11
C ARG A 125 9.32 27.79 7.29
N GLU A 126 8.74 28.99 7.34
CA GLU A 126 8.97 29.96 8.42
C GLU A 126 8.40 29.49 9.76
N GLN A 127 9.06 29.91 10.85
CA GLN A 127 8.64 29.54 12.21
C GLN A 127 7.25 30.09 12.56
N SER A 128 6.89 31.26 12.03
CA SER A 128 5.54 31.84 12.12
C SER A 128 4.45 30.92 11.54
N HIS A 129 4.82 29.93 10.73
CA HIS A 129 3.91 28.95 10.14
C HIS A 129 4.15 27.52 10.65
N GLY A 130 4.92 27.36 11.73
CA GLY A 130 5.26 26.06 12.32
C GLY A 130 6.47 25.35 11.69
N GLY A 131 7.25 26.04 10.86
CA GLY A 131 8.45 25.49 10.20
C GLY A 131 9.76 25.71 10.96
N TRP A 132 10.86 25.23 10.39
CA TRP A 132 12.20 25.18 10.99
C TRP A 132 13.24 26.04 10.24
N LYS A 133 12.82 26.91 9.32
CA LYS A 133 13.72 27.74 8.49
C LYS A 133 14.76 28.51 9.30
N ASP A 134 14.35 29.06 10.44
CA ASP A 134 15.23 29.87 11.31
C ASP A 134 15.72 29.09 12.55
N CYS A 135 15.34 27.81 12.69
CA CYS A 135 15.84 26.96 13.76
C CYS A 135 17.33 26.72 13.58
N GLN A 136 18.10 26.86 14.67
CA GLN A 136 19.53 26.63 14.67
C GLN A 136 19.86 25.14 14.82
N TYR A 137 20.94 24.72 14.19
CA TYR A 137 21.58 23.42 14.39
C TYR A 137 23.11 23.57 14.37
N GLY A 138 23.83 22.66 15.04
CA GLY A 138 25.28 22.70 15.14
C GLY A 138 25.81 22.01 16.40
N ASN A 139 27.12 21.99 16.56
CA ASN A 139 27.75 21.48 17.77
C ASN A 139 27.53 22.47 18.94
N ASN A 140 27.09 21.97 20.10
CA ASN A 140 26.77 22.75 21.31
C ASN A 140 25.69 23.85 21.11
N VAL A 141 24.76 23.66 20.17
CA VAL A 141 23.61 24.57 19.98
C VAL A 141 22.47 24.18 20.93
N PRO A 142 21.67 25.12 21.45
CA PRO A 142 20.48 24.80 22.24
C PRO A 142 19.55 23.83 21.51
N LYS A 143 18.89 22.94 22.28
CA LYS A 143 17.92 21.99 21.72
C LYS A 143 16.85 22.73 20.92
N SER A 144 16.70 22.33 19.65
CA SER A 144 15.71 22.85 18.72
C SER A 144 15.03 21.65 18.05
N PRO A 145 13.78 21.79 17.55
CA PRO A 145 13.11 20.70 16.83
C PRO A 145 13.95 20.16 15.67
N LEU A 146 14.73 21.04 15.02
CA LEU A 146 15.66 20.67 13.96
C LEU A 146 16.86 19.86 14.49
N GLN A 147 17.53 20.34 15.55
CA GLN A 147 18.64 19.64 16.18
C GLN A 147 18.22 18.26 16.68
N ASP A 148 17.07 18.18 17.36
CA ASP A 148 16.52 16.92 17.90
C ASP A 148 16.14 15.94 16.78
N PHE A 149 15.64 16.45 15.65
CA PHE A 149 15.34 15.60 14.48
C PHE A 149 16.62 15.05 13.83
N LEU A 150 17.69 15.85 13.73
CA LEU A 150 18.97 15.42 13.16
C LEU A 150 19.69 14.41 14.06
N THR A 151 19.65 14.64 15.37
CA THR A 151 20.40 13.86 16.38
C THR A 151 19.63 12.68 16.96
N ASP A 152 18.37 12.51 16.55
CA ASP A 152 17.42 11.58 17.16
C ASP A 152 17.34 11.76 18.69
N GLY A 153 17.30 13.02 19.12
CA GLY A 153 17.25 13.40 20.53
C GLY A 153 16.05 12.76 21.24
N PRO A 154 16.17 12.46 22.55
CA PRO A 154 15.09 11.81 23.32
C PRO A 154 13.80 12.61 23.36
N ASP A 155 13.89 13.93 23.16
CA ASP A 155 12.76 14.86 23.15
C ASP A 155 12.15 15.06 21.74
N SER A 156 12.69 14.38 20.72
CA SER A 156 12.16 14.46 19.36
C SER A 156 10.74 13.90 19.31
N LYS A 157 9.77 14.77 19.01
CA LYS A 157 8.36 14.41 18.89
C LYS A 157 8.07 13.58 17.63
N PHE A 158 9.01 13.52 16.67
CA PHE A 158 8.80 12.92 15.36
C PHE A 158 9.26 11.47 15.35
N GLU A 159 8.29 10.56 15.21
CA GLU A 159 8.56 9.14 15.05
C GLU A 159 9.01 8.87 13.62
N THR A 160 10.27 8.52 13.44
CA THR A 160 10.84 8.28 12.11
C THR A 160 10.27 7.04 11.42
N HIS A 161 10.39 7.01 10.08
CA HIS A 161 9.84 5.93 9.26
C HIS A 161 10.36 4.55 9.72
N PRO A 162 9.56 3.47 9.69
CA PRO A 162 10.06 2.14 10.03
C PRO A 162 10.85 1.50 8.88
N PHE A 163 12.09 1.11 9.14
CA PHE A 163 13.01 0.43 8.22
C PHE A 163 13.99 -0.45 8.99
N ASP A 164 14.23 -1.67 8.51
CA ASP A 164 15.33 -2.51 8.98
C ASP A 164 16.06 -3.09 7.75
N PRO A 165 17.35 -2.77 7.55
CA PRO A 165 18.12 -3.28 6.42
C PRO A 165 18.43 -4.78 6.55
N ARG A 166 18.40 -5.37 7.76
CA ARG A 166 18.77 -6.77 8.02
C ARG A 166 17.57 -7.71 7.94
N ASN A 167 16.36 -7.21 8.12
CA ASN A 167 15.15 -8.03 8.04
C ASN A 167 13.95 -7.19 7.61
N ILE A 168 13.48 -7.38 6.38
CA ILE A 168 12.33 -6.66 5.81
C ILE A 168 11.04 -6.85 6.63
N CYS A 169 10.93 -7.95 7.39
CA CYS A 169 9.78 -8.25 8.26
C CYS A 169 9.90 -7.63 9.66
N ARG A 170 11.10 -7.19 10.08
CA ARG A 170 11.26 -6.40 11.31
C ARG A 170 11.28 -4.92 10.94
N LYS A 171 10.60 -4.10 11.73
CA LYS A 171 10.48 -2.65 11.49
C LYS A 171 11.17 -1.93 12.63
N THR A 172 12.43 -1.56 12.47
CA THR A 172 13.11 -0.62 13.38
C THR A 172 12.88 0.82 12.94
N ARG A 173 12.93 1.80 13.84
CA ARG A 173 12.81 3.21 13.43
C ARG A 173 14.08 3.68 12.73
N VAL A 174 13.94 4.39 11.61
CA VAL A 174 15.06 4.98 10.89
C VAL A 174 15.61 6.17 11.66
N LYS A 175 16.80 6.06 12.23
CA LYS A 175 17.47 7.21 12.84
C LYS A 175 18.14 8.10 11.79
N MET A 176 18.07 9.42 11.96
CA MET A 176 18.90 10.36 11.18
C MET A 176 20.38 10.12 11.50
N GLY A 177 20.69 9.93 12.79
CA GLY A 177 21.89 9.32 13.32
C GLY A 177 23.09 10.24 13.41
N PHE A 178 22.92 11.55 13.26
CA PHE A 178 23.99 12.51 13.46
C PHE A 178 24.27 12.67 14.96
N LYS A 179 25.53 12.77 15.34
CA LYS A 179 25.90 13.16 16.71
C LYS A 179 26.22 14.65 16.76
N ASP A 180 26.26 15.23 17.95
CA ASP A 180 26.67 16.63 18.11
C ASP A 180 28.08 16.89 17.55
N GLU A 181 28.97 15.90 17.67
CA GLU A 181 30.33 15.92 17.08
C GLU A 181 30.35 15.86 15.55
N ASP A 182 29.29 15.34 14.92
CA ASP A 182 29.17 15.29 13.46
C ASP A 182 28.71 16.63 12.87
N LEU A 183 28.17 17.53 13.70
CA LEU A 183 27.58 18.80 13.24
C LEU A 183 28.62 19.93 13.23
N PRO A 184 28.42 20.97 12.41
CA PRO A 184 29.38 22.05 12.26
C PRO A 184 29.60 22.79 13.58
N ALA A 185 30.86 23.17 13.84
CA ALA A 185 31.24 23.93 15.04
C ALA A 185 30.60 25.33 15.09
N SER A 186 30.37 25.94 13.93
CA SER A 186 29.57 27.15 13.83
C SER A 186 28.09 26.79 13.68
N HIS A 187 27.21 27.46 14.41
CA HIS A 187 25.77 27.29 14.24
C HIS A 187 25.31 27.70 12.84
N GLU A 188 24.41 26.92 12.26
CA GLU A 188 23.73 27.15 10.99
C GLU A 188 22.21 27.08 11.20
N THR A 189 21.43 27.49 10.20
CA THR A 189 19.96 27.49 10.30
C THR A 189 19.31 26.48 9.37
N GLY A 190 18.04 26.12 9.61
CA GLY A 190 17.26 25.24 8.73
C GLY A 190 17.26 25.69 7.27
N LYS A 191 17.30 26.99 6.98
CA LYS A 191 17.47 27.53 5.62
C LYS A 191 18.68 26.92 4.90
N HIS A 192 19.80 26.73 5.61
CA HIS A 192 20.99 26.10 5.08
C HIS A 192 20.71 24.64 4.70
N ILE A 193 20.02 23.87 5.55
CA ILE A 193 19.62 22.48 5.26
C ILE A 193 18.67 22.41 4.07
N SER A 194 17.70 23.31 3.96
CA SER A 194 16.82 23.39 2.79
C SER A 194 17.63 23.59 1.49
N THR A 195 18.70 24.38 1.54
CA THR A 195 19.63 24.58 0.42
C THR A 195 20.52 23.37 0.16
N ILE A 196 20.91 22.61 1.20
CA ILE A 196 21.64 21.34 1.04
C ILE A 196 20.77 20.30 0.32
N LEU A 197 19.51 20.17 0.75
CA LEU A 197 18.59 19.17 0.25
C LEU A 197 17.98 19.53 -1.10
N SER A 198 18.09 20.78 -1.53
CA SER A 198 17.65 21.23 -2.84
C SER A 198 18.66 20.83 -3.92
N PRO A 199 18.21 20.20 -5.03
CA PRO A 199 19.11 19.79 -6.10
C PRO A 199 19.79 21.01 -6.74
N SER A 200 21.11 20.94 -6.88
CA SER A 200 21.94 22.10 -7.27
C SER A 200 21.81 22.53 -8.74
N CYS A 201 21.17 21.71 -9.60
CA CYS A 201 21.16 21.91 -11.05
C CYS A 201 19.75 21.96 -11.68
N GLY A 202 18.69 22.29 -10.92
CA GLY A 202 17.36 22.55 -11.48
C GLY A 202 16.62 21.33 -12.07
N GLY A 203 17.02 20.10 -11.72
CA GLY A 203 16.34 18.86 -12.09
C GLY A 203 15.40 18.32 -11.00
N ASP A 204 14.64 17.28 -11.33
CA ASP A 204 13.87 16.51 -10.35
C ASP A 204 14.80 15.89 -9.29
N ASP A 205 14.31 15.79 -8.05
CA ASP A 205 15.04 15.18 -6.93
C ASP A 205 15.44 13.72 -7.27
N PRO A 206 16.74 13.37 -7.21
CA PRO A 206 17.21 12.05 -7.63
C PRO A 206 16.64 10.91 -6.77
N LEU A 207 16.43 11.13 -5.47
CA LEU A 207 15.81 10.15 -4.58
C LEU A 207 14.34 9.96 -4.91
N LEU A 208 13.63 11.04 -5.26
CA LEU A 208 12.25 10.96 -5.71
C LEU A 208 12.13 10.14 -6.99
N THR A 209 12.88 10.51 -8.04
CA THR A 209 12.80 9.83 -9.35
C THR A 209 13.16 8.34 -9.20
N LEU A 210 14.22 8.04 -8.44
CA LEU A 210 14.61 6.67 -8.15
C LEU A 210 13.54 5.91 -7.36
N SER A 211 12.92 6.54 -6.36
CA SER A 211 11.81 5.95 -5.60
C SER A 211 10.64 5.60 -6.52
N SER A 212 10.25 6.48 -7.45
CA SER A 212 9.20 6.19 -8.44
C SER A 212 9.57 5.01 -9.35
N TYR A 213 10.81 4.93 -9.83
CA TYR A 213 11.28 3.80 -10.63
C TYR A 213 11.24 2.49 -9.85
N LEU A 214 11.77 2.47 -8.63
CA LEU A 214 11.83 1.27 -7.80
C LEU A 214 10.45 0.82 -7.35
N ASN A 215 9.54 1.74 -7.01
CA ASN A 215 8.16 1.40 -6.66
C ASN A 215 7.41 0.75 -7.83
N CYS A 216 7.61 1.28 -9.05
CA CYS A 216 7.03 0.73 -10.27
C CYS A 216 7.57 -0.69 -10.54
N LEU A 217 8.90 -0.87 -10.58
CA LEU A 217 9.55 -2.15 -10.90
C LEU A 217 9.29 -3.24 -9.86
N THR A 218 9.33 -2.88 -8.58
CA THR A 218 9.14 -3.84 -7.48
C THR A 218 7.68 -4.05 -7.11
N ARG A 219 6.75 -3.30 -7.72
CA ARG A 219 5.31 -3.34 -7.43
C ARG A 219 5.07 -3.20 -5.91
N ARG A 220 5.65 -2.14 -5.32
CA ARG A 220 5.51 -1.87 -3.89
C ARG A 220 4.10 -1.39 -3.59
N THR A 221 3.32 -2.20 -2.87
CA THR A 221 1.99 -1.82 -2.41
C THR A 221 2.04 -0.60 -1.50
N PRO A 222 1.12 0.38 -1.64
CA PRO A 222 0.96 1.47 -0.69
C PRO A 222 0.39 0.95 0.65
N ARG A 223 0.87 1.50 1.77
CA ARG A 223 0.69 1.00 3.14
C ARG A 223 0.36 2.08 4.16
N THR A 224 0.90 3.28 4.00
CA THR A 224 0.57 4.43 4.88
C THR A 224 -0.60 5.23 4.31
N THR A 225 -1.27 6.03 5.14
CA THR A 225 -2.35 6.93 4.67
C THR A 225 -1.85 7.82 3.53
N GLY A 226 -0.67 8.44 3.67
CA GLY A 226 -0.06 9.24 2.63
C GLY A 226 0.19 8.45 1.33
N GLU A 227 0.70 7.22 1.41
CA GLU A 227 0.91 6.38 0.22
C GLU A 227 -0.41 5.97 -0.47
N LEU A 228 -1.43 5.60 0.30
CA LEU A 228 -2.75 5.22 -0.22
C LEU A 228 -3.40 6.39 -0.95
N VAL A 229 -3.43 7.55 -0.30
CA VAL A 229 -3.93 8.80 -0.88
C VAL A 229 -3.14 9.17 -2.14
N SER A 230 -1.82 9.01 -2.12
CA SER A 230 -0.95 9.26 -3.29
C SER A 230 -1.28 8.35 -4.46
N PHE A 231 -1.46 7.05 -4.20
CA PHE A 231 -1.82 6.08 -5.22
C PHE A 231 -3.18 6.41 -5.84
N PHE A 232 -4.26 6.49 -5.05
CA PHE A 232 -5.61 6.72 -5.61
C PHE A 232 -5.72 8.07 -6.32
N HIS A 233 -5.05 9.10 -5.82
CA HIS A 233 -5.02 10.41 -6.47
C HIS A 233 -4.28 10.38 -7.82
N ASN A 234 -3.06 9.82 -7.86
CA ASN A 234 -2.27 9.77 -9.10
C ASN A 234 -2.78 8.73 -10.10
N PHE A 235 -3.32 7.62 -9.60
CA PHE A 235 -3.92 6.59 -10.44
C PHE A 235 -5.15 7.16 -11.12
N GLY A 236 -6.05 7.81 -10.38
CA GLY A 236 -7.18 8.54 -10.97
C GLY A 236 -6.76 9.53 -12.06
N ASN A 237 -5.68 10.30 -11.82
CA ASN A 237 -5.11 11.21 -12.83
C ASN A 237 -4.61 10.46 -14.08
N SER A 238 -3.94 9.32 -13.89
CA SER A 238 -3.34 8.54 -14.97
C SER A 238 -4.35 7.91 -15.93
N LEU A 239 -5.62 7.79 -15.52
CA LEU A 239 -6.69 7.20 -16.33
C LEU A 239 -7.31 8.18 -17.34
N TYR A 240 -7.09 9.49 -17.16
CA TYR A 240 -7.57 10.51 -18.08
C TYR A 240 -6.71 10.60 -19.36
N LYS A 241 -7.34 10.70 -20.53
CA LYS A 241 -6.72 11.20 -21.77
C LYS A 241 -7.57 12.34 -22.36
N PRO A 242 -7.04 13.57 -22.50
CA PRO A 242 -7.73 14.63 -23.21
C PRO A 242 -7.95 14.26 -24.68
N PRO A 243 -9.11 14.59 -25.31
CA PRO A 243 -10.26 15.31 -24.75
C PRO A 243 -11.32 14.40 -24.11
N SER A 244 -11.30 13.08 -24.35
CA SER A 244 -12.39 12.17 -23.91
C SER A 244 -12.05 10.68 -24.02
N GLY A 245 -10.76 10.31 -23.99
CA GLY A 245 -10.32 8.91 -24.09
C GLY A 245 -9.79 8.33 -22.77
N LEU A 246 -9.66 7.01 -22.71
CA LEU A 246 -8.80 6.37 -21.71
C LEU A 246 -7.33 6.55 -22.10
N SER A 247 -6.46 6.71 -21.09
CA SER A 247 -5.01 6.63 -21.33
C SER A 247 -4.61 5.24 -21.85
N LYS A 248 -3.35 5.07 -22.29
CA LYS A 248 -2.84 3.72 -22.64
C LYS A 248 -3.06 2.73 -21.49
N LEU A 249 -2.86 3.18 -20.26
CA LEU A 249 -3.11 2.39 -19.05
C LEU A 249 -4.61 2.13 -18.84
N GLY A 250 -5.46 3.15 -18.99
CA GLY A 250 -6.91 2.97 -18.90
C GLY A 250 -7.44 1.99 -19.94
N SER A 251 -6.91 2.05 -21.17
CA SER A 251 -7.26 1.11 -22.25
C SER A 251 -6.86 -0.32 -21.87
N ALA A 252 -5.66 -0.52 -21.32
CA ALA A 252 -5.20 -1.82 -20.84
C ALA A 252 -6.06 -2.36 -19.68
N LEU A 253 -6.59 -1.50 -18.80
CA LEU A 253 -7.52 -1.88 -17.72
C LEU A 253 -8.92 -2.24 -18.23
N SER A 254 -9.28 -1.80 -19.42
CA SER A 254 -10.58 -2.08 -20.06
C SER A 254 -10.55 -3.31 -20.97
N SER A 255 -9.37 -3.73 -21.40
CA SER A 255 -9.17 -4.93 -22.21
C SER A 255 -9.14 -6.19 -21.34
N GLN A 256 -9.75 -7.25 -21.84
CA GLN A 256 -9.69 -8.60 -21.27
C GLN A 256 -8.27 -9.16 -21.39
N HIS A 257 -7.81 -9.92 -20.37
CA HIS A 257 -6.61 -10.73 -20.50
C HIS A 257 -6.92 -12.04 -21.24
N ASP A 258 -6.04 -12.47 -22.15
CA ASP A 258 -6.25 -13.62 -23.05
C ASP A 258 -6.60 -14.94 -22.33
N HIS A 259 -6.23 -15.05 -21.05
CA HIS A 259 -6.44 -16.24 -20.23
C HIS A 259 -7.52 -16.08 -19.15
N CYS A 260 -8.22 -14.95 -19.10
CA CYS A 260 -9.24 -14.69 -18.09
C CYS A 260 -10.64 -14.58 -18.72
N PRO A 261 -11.67 -15.19 -18.13
CA PRO A 261 -13.04 -15.10 -18.65
C PRO A 261 -13.65 -13.73 -18.34
N ASP A 262 -13.31 -12.67 -19.08
CA ASP A 262 -13.96 -11.35 -19.12
C ASP A 262 -14.18 -10.59 -17.78
N TRP A 263 -13.78 -11.16 -16.65
CA TRP A 263 -14.07 -10.69 -15.29
C TRP A 263 -12.95 -9.83 -14.70
N ASP A 264 -11.87 -9.63 -15.44
CA ASP A 264 -10.65 -8.93 -15.00
C ASP A 264 -10.49 -7.54 -15.60
N ARG A 265 -11.58 -6.94 -16.10
CA ARG A 265 -11.58 -5.60 -16.68
C ARG A 265 -12.50 -4.66 -15.92
N LEU A 266 -12.06 -3.40 -15.80
CA LEU A 266 -12.90 -2.32 -15.27
C LEU A 266 -13.91 -1.89 -16.33
N LYS A 267 -15.17 -1.70 -15.90
CA LYS A 267 -16.24 -1.14 -16.72
C LYS A 267 -16.36 0.36 -16.49
N ASP A 268 -17.20 1.02 -17.27
CA ASP A 268 -17.38 2.48 -17.20
C ASP A 268 -17.75 2.98 -15.80
N ALA A 269 -18.60 2.25 -15.09
CA ALA A 269 -18.97 2.57 -13.71
C ALA A 269 -17.75 2.52 -12.76
N ASP A 270 -16.92 1.47 -12.88
CA ASP A 270 -15.73 1.30 -12.05
C ASP A 270 -14.71 2.41 -12.34
N PHE A 271 -14.48 2.72 -13.63
CA PHE A 271 -13.62 3.83 -14.02
C PHE A 271 -14.12 5.16 -13.47
N ASN A 272 -15.44 5.40 -13.52
CA ASN A 272 -16.02 6.64 -12.99
C ASN A 272 -15.85 6.74 -11.48
N ALA A 273 -15.97 5.64 -10.74
CA ALA A 273 -15.71 5.62 -9.30
C ALA A 273 -14.23 5.90 -8.99
N VAL A 274 -13.29 5.23 -9.67
CA VAL A 274 -11.84 5.45 -9.47
C VAL A 274 -11.42 6.88 -9.82
N LYS A 275 -11.93 7.44 -10.92
CA LYS A 275 -11.70 8.85 -11.29
C LYS A 275 -12.36 9.80 -10.29
N GLY A 276 -13.56 9.47 -9.81
CA GLY A 276 -14.38 10.27 -8.91
C GLY A 276 -13.72 10.54 -7.56
N VAL A 277 -13.01 9.53 -7.00
CA VAL A 277 -12.30 9.65 -5.71
C VAL A 277 -11.25 10.76 -5.74
N ARG A 278 -10.51 10.88 -6.86
CA ARG A 278 -9.61 12.01 -7.07
C ARG A 278 -10.43 13.28 -7.24
N GLY A 279 -11.43 13.26 -8.11
CA GLY A 279 -12.28 14.38 -8.46
C GLY A 279 -12.64 14.34 -9.95
N SER A 280 -13.92 14.57 -10.27
CA SER A 280 -14.52 14.28 -11.59
C SER A 280 -13.98 15.09 -12.77
N ALA A 281 -13.35 16.25 -12.52
CA ALA A 281 -12.83 17.10 -13.59
C ALA A 281 -11.50 16.59 -14.17
N THR A 282 -11.25 16.87 -15.45
CA THR A 282 -9.97 16.51 -16.08
C THR A 282 -8.81 17.33 -15.50
N PRO A 283 -7.56 16.84 -15.54
CA PRO A 283 -6.41 17.58 -15.02
C PRO A 283 -6.18 18.97 -15.65
N ASN A 284 -6.74 19.24 -16.84
CA ASN A 284 -6.56 20.47 -17.60
C ASN A 284 -7.84 21.33 -17.70
N SER A 285 -8.92 21.00 -16.99
CA SER A 285 -10.14 21.80 -17.01
C SER A 285 -9.94 23.15 -16.33
N ILE A 286 -10.56 24.22 -16.84
CA ILE A 286 -10.66 25.51 -16.13
C ILE A 286 -11.48 25.24 -14.86
N HIS A 287 -10.82 25.34 -13.70
CA HIS A 287 -11.36 24.90 -12.41
C HIS A 287 -12.22 25.98 -11.76
N ASP A 288 -13.50 26.04 -12.14
CA ASP A 288 -14.47 26.99 -11.57
C ASP A 288 -15.29 26.43 -10.39
N LYS A 289 -15.08 25.16 -10.01
CA LYS A 289 -15.83 24.50 -8.92
C LYS A 289 -14.89 23.81 -7.94
N ASP A 290 -15.22 23.94 -6.66
CA ASP A 290 -14.65 23.11 -5.60
C ASP A 290 -14.84 21.63 -5.94
N HIS A 291 -13.92 20.79 -5.48
CA HIS A 291 -14.04 19.33 -5.56
C HIS A 291 -14.56 18.78 -4.22
N PRO A 292 -15.82 19.05 -3.83
CA PRO A 292 -16.33 18.69 -2.52
C PRO A 292 -16.21 17.18 -2.30
N ASN A 293 -15.84 16.80 -1.08
CA ASN A 293 -15.83 15.40 -0.62
C ASN A 293 -14.87 14.45 -1.37
N THR A 294 -13.91 14.98 -2.13
CA THR A 294 -12.91 14.17 -2.88
C THR A 294 -11.51 14.33 -2.29
N LEU A 295 -10.55 13.47 -2.67
CA LEU A 295 -9.16 13.65 -2.26
C LEU A 295 -8.55 14.98 -2.72
N SER A 296 -9.03 15.54 -3.84
CA SER A 296 -8.56 16.86 -4.31
C SER A 296 -8.97 18.01 -3.38
N SER A 297 -10.00 17.85 -2.54
CA SER A 297 -10.35 18.87 -1.53
C SER A 297 -9.23 19.04 -0.49
N LEU A 298 -8.44 17.99 -0.26
CA LEU A 298 -7.35 17.96 0.72
C LEU A 298 -5.99 18.24 0.05
N LEU A 299 -5.76 17.63 -1.11
CA LEU A 299 -4.48 17.67 -1.84
C LEU A 299 -4.34 18.81 -2.82
N GLY A 300 -5.45 19.44 -3.21
CA GLY A 300 -5.50 20.38 -4.31
C GLY A 300 -5.36 19.73 -5.68
N CYS A 301 -5.80 20.44 -6.72
CA CYS A 301 -5.59 20.05 -8.13
C CYS A 301 -4.28 20.58 -8.72
N GLY A 302 -3.60 21.48 -7.99
CA GLY A 302 -2.33 22.09 -8.37
C GLY A 302 -1.77 22.93 -7.23
N ILE A 303 -0.50 23.34 -7.34
CA ILE A 303 0.22 24.05 -6.27
C ILE A 303 -0.37 25.45 -6.05
N ASP A 304 -0.73 26.15 -7.13
CA ASP A 304 -1.12 27.58 -7.08
C ASP A 304 -2.62 27.81 -7.34
N ASN A 305 -3.45 26.77 -7.39
CA ASN A 305 -4.86 26.94 -7.72
C ASN A 305 -5.60 27.63 -6.56
N ALA A 306 -6.13 28.84 -6.82
CA ALA A 306 -6.93 29.60 -5.87
C ALA A 306 -8.22 28.87 -5.46
N ASN A 307 -8.88 28.24 -6.44
CA ASN A 307 -10.18 27.59 -6.32
C ASN A 307 -10.09 26.13 -5.84
N CYS A 308 -8.86 25.59 -5.68
CA CYS A 308 -8.63 24.25 -5.15
C CYS A 308 -7.30 24.23 -4.38
N PRO A 309 -7.25 24.84 -3.19
CA PRO A 309 -6.02 24.99 -2.43
C PRO A 309 -5.51 23.66 -1.88
N GLN A 310 -4.19 23.46 -1.95
CA GLN A 310 -3.54 22.34 -1.29
C GLN A 310 -3.47 22.58 0.23
N HIS A 311 -4.19 21.76 1.00
CA HIS A 311 -4.21 21.85 2.46
C HIS A 311 -3.18 20.93 3.12
N MET A 312 -2.91 19.79 2.49
CA MET A 312 -1.88 18.86 2.92
C MET A 312 -1.25 18.14 1.73
N LYS A 313 -0.02 17.66 1.91
CA LYS A 313 0.75 16.99 0.86
C LYS A 313 1.33 15.69 1.38
N PRO A 314 0.98 14.52 0.81
CA PRO A 314 1.67 13.28 1.11
C PRO A 314 3.15 13.43 0.78
N ILE A 315 4.01 13.04 1.71
CA ILE A 315 5.46 13.16 1.59
C ILE A 315 5.96 12.44 0.33
N THR A 316 5.35 11.28 0.03
CA THR A 316 5.74 10.43 -1.09
C THR A 316 4.77 10.48 -2.25
N HIS A 317 4.07 11.61 -2.44
CA HIS A 317 3.06 11.78 -3.49
C HIS A 317 3.56 11.38 -4.87
N ARG A 318 4.66 11.97 -5.34
CA ARG A 318 5.22 11.71 -6.67
C ARG A 318 5.88 10.32 -6.80
N ALA A 319 6.17 9.64 -5.69
CA ALA A 319 6.73 8.29 -5.70
C ALA A 319 5.72 7.23 -6.20
N TYR A 320 4.42 7.56 -6.21
CA TYR A 320 3.32 6.75 -6.74
C TYR A 320 2.69 7.39 -7.99
N ALA A 321 3.47 8.12 -8.80
CA ALA A 321 2.99 8.79 -10.01
C ALA A 321 3.43 8.12 -11.33
N LEU A 322 4.10 6.96 -11.26
CA LEU A 322 4.65 6.27 -12.42
C LEU A 322 4.02 4.90 -12.61
N TYR A 323 3.41 4.67 -13.78
CA TYR A 323 2.68 3.45 -14.10
C TYR A 323 3.15 2.84 -15.42
N SER A 324 3.05 1.51 -15.56
CA SER A 324 3.30 0.79 -16.81
C SER A 324 2.15 -0.16 -17.14
N LYS A 325 1.82 -0.30 -18.43
CA LYS A 325 0.81 -1.25 -18.90
C LYS A 325 1.16 -2.71 -18.53
N ALA A 326 2.45 -3.03 -18.40
CA ALA A 326 2.91 -4.37 -18.05
C ALA A 326 2.44 -4.81 -16.64
N PHE A 327 2.08 -3.86 -15.78
CA PHE A 327 1.65 -4.12 -14.40
C PHE A 327 0.16 -3.87 -14.16
N THR A 328 -0.63 -3.77 -15.23
CA THR A 328 -2.06 -3.42 -15.18
C THR A 328 -2.84 -4.25 -14.15
N HIS A 329 -2.70 -5.58 -14.14
CA HIS A 329 -3.41 -6.43 -13.19
C HIS A 329 -2.96 -6.25 -11.73
N HIS A 330 -1.72 -5.81 -11.48
CA HIS A 330 -1.27 -5.49 -10.13
C HIS A 330 -1.97 -4.23 -9.63
N TYR A 331 -2.06 -3.19 -10.47
CA TYR A 331 -2.78 -1.96 -10.12
C TYR A 331 -4.28 -2.18 -9.97
N LEU A 332 -4.87 -3.05 -10.79
CA LEU A 332 -6.25 -3.49 -10.64
C LEU A 332 -6.48 -4.14 -9.28
N GLY A 333 -5.63 -5.11 -8.91
CA GLY A 333 -5.66 -5.73 -7.59
C GLY A 333 -5.51 -4.72 -6.46
N TRP A 334 -4.62 -3.75 -6.59
CA TRP A 334 -4.46 -2.69 -5.58
C TRP A 334 -5.71 -1.82 -5.49
N THR A 335 -6.31 -1.44 -6.61
CA THR A 335 -7.52 -0.62 -6.62
C THR A 335 -8.67 -1.34 -5.93
N ALA A 336 -8.85 -2.63 -6.23
CA ALA A 336 -9.89 -3.45 -5.62
C ALA A 336 -9.69 -3.68 -4.11
N TYR A 337 -8.50 -4.11 -3.69
CA TYR A 337 -8.26 -4.50 -2.29
C TYR A 337 -7.85 -3.35 -1.37
N LEU A 338 -7.41 -2.21 -1.90
CA LEU A 338 -6.96 -1.08 -1.09
C LEU A 338 -8.01 0.03 -0.96
N ALA A 339 -9.18 -0.09 -1.60
CA ALA A 339 -10.27 0.87 -1.46
C ALA A 339 -10.73 0.98 0.01
N ASP A 340 -11.03 -0.15 0.65
CA ASP A 340 -11.38 -0.17 2.09
C ASP A 340 -10.23 0.33 2.95
N ARG A 341 -9.00 -0.08 2.62
CA ARG A 341 -7.80 0.36 3.35
C ARG A 341 -7.58 1.86 3.25
N LEU A 342 -7.92 2.49 2.13
CA LEU A 342 -7.89 3.94 1.99
C LEU A 342 -8.88 4.58 2.98
N TRP A 343 -10.14 4.14 2.98
CA TRP A 343 -11.17 4.64 3.87
C TRP A 343 -10.80 4.48 5.34
N GLU A 344 -10.43 3.26 5.77
CA GLU A 344 -9.99 2.96 7.14
C GLU A 344 -8.79 3.83 7.56
N SER A 345 -7.86 4.11 6.62
CA SER A 345 -6.67 4.90 6.91
C SER A 345 -6.96 6.39 7.07
N LEU A 346 -8.00 6.90 6.41
CA LEU A 346 -8.47 8.29 6.51
C LEU A 346 -9.34 8.47 7.75
N GLU A 347 -10.24 7.53 8.02
CA GLU A 347 -11.05 7.48 9.25
C GLU A 347 -10.14 7.43 10.48
N LYS A 348 -9.09 6.61 10.45
CA LYS A 348 -8.09 6.56 11.52
C LYS A 348 -7.37 7.89 11.71
N LEU A 349 -6.98 8.56 10.62
CA LEU A 349 -6.33 9.88 10.70
C LEU A 349 -7.29 10.91 11.31
N HIS A 350 -8.56 10.89 10.92
CA HIS A 350 -9.62 11.73 11.49
C HIS A 350 -9.75 11.50 13.00
N TYR A 351 -9.94 10.24 13.42
CA TYR A 351 -10.07 9.87 14.83
C TYR A 351 -8.84 10.26 15.66
N ASP A 352 -7.63 10.00 15.15
CA ASP A 352 -6.40 10.33 15.85
C ASP A 352 -6.23 11.86 16.00
N LEU A 353 -6.67 12.67 15.02
CA LEU A 353 -6.68 14.13 15.12
C LEU A 353 -7.72 14.66 16.11
N GLU A 354 -8.93 14.08 16.10
CA GLU A 354 -10.01 14.44 17.02
C GLU A 354 -9.62 14.17 18.48
N LYS A 355 -9.04 12.99 18.74
CA LYS A 355 -8.58 12.56 20.07
C LYS A 355 -7.53 13.47 20.69
N LEU A 356 -6.72 14.14 19.87
CA LEU A 356 -5.71 15.07 20.37
C LEU A 356 -6.32 16.34 20.99
N GLN A 357 -7.63 16.57 20.82
CA GLN A 357 -8.36 17.75 21.32
C GLN A 357 -7.70 19.07 20.91
N CYS A 358 -7.07 19.09 19.73
CA CYS A 358 -6.39 20.28 19.22
C CYS A 358 -7.34 21.46 18.96
N HIS A 359 -8.66 21.20 18.93
CA HIS A 359 -9.72 22.21 18.81
C HIS A 359 -9.95 23.00 20.11
N ASP A 360 -9.66 22.43 21.28
CA ASP A 360 -9.85 23.09 22.58
C ASP A 360 -8.75 24.13 22.88
N SER A 361 -7.58 23.93 22.27
CA SER A 361 -6.46 24.87 22.34
C SER A 361 -6.58 25.97 21.29
N LYS A 362 -7.42 27.00 21.54
CA LYS A 362 -7.55 28.27 20.77
C LYS A 362 -6.95 28.23 19.34
N ALA A 363 -7.74 27.84 18.34
CA ALA A 363 -7.59 28.11 16.89
C ALA A 363 -6.16 28.19 16.31
N LYS A 364 -5.20 27.39 16.80
CA LYS A 364 -3.87 27.37 16.19
C LYS A 364 -3.97 26.70 14.81
N PRO A 365 -3.30 27.28 13.80
CA PRO A 365 -3.00 26.61 12.55
C PRO A 365 -2.55 25.16 12.72
N LEU A 366 -3.05 24.25 11.86
CA LEU A 366 -2.72 22.81 11.90
C LEU A 366 -1.21 22.55 12.03
N HIS A 367 -0.41 23.25 11.22
CA HIS A 367 1.04 23.06 11.18
C HIS A 367 1.80 23.73 12.32
N GLN A 368 1.17 24.65 13.05
CA GLN A 368 1.73 25.21 14.29
C GLN A 368 1.35 24.39 15.52
N CYS A 369 0.42 23.45 15.38
CA CYS A 369 0.02 22.59 16.49
C CYS A 369 1.10 21.54 16.78
N ASP A 370 1.68 21.64 17.97
CA ASP A 370 2.82 20.85 18.42
C ASP A 370 2.53 19.34 18.49
N LYS A 371 1.24 18.96 18.57
CA LYS A 371 0.77 17.57 18.60
C LYS A 371 0.32 17.06 17.22
N ALA A 372 -0.27 17.92 16.39
CA ALA A 372 -0.83 17.50 15.11
C ALA A 372 0.26 17.22 14.06
N LEU A 373 1.32 18.04 14.02
CA LEU A 373 2.36 17.88 13.00
C LEU A 373 3.12 16.54 13.09
N PRO A 374 3.53 16.05 14.29
CA PRO A 374 4.09 14.71 14.41
C PRO A 374 3.13 13.59 14.01
N LEU A 375 1.83 13.74 14.30
CA LEU A 375 0.81 12.77 13.88
C LEU A 375 0.71 12.73 12.35
N LEU A 376 0.60 13.88 11.68
CA LEU A 376 0.59 13.96 10.21
C LEU A 376 1.83 13.30 9.60
N TYR A 377 3.01 13.57 10.18
CA TYR A 377 4.26 12.94 9.75
C TYR A 377 4.21 11.40 9.84
N ARG A 378 3.65 10.86 10.94
CA ARG A 378 3.46 9.41 11.12
C ARG A 378 2.51 8.81 10.09
N HIS A 379 1.52 9.58 9.63
CA HIS A 379 0.63 9.19 8.53
C HIS A 379 1.24 9.41 7.13
N GLY A 380 2.47 9.94 7.03
CA GLY A 380 3.16 10.20 5.77
C GLY A 380 2.72 11.50 5.09
N ILE A 381 2.25 12.48 5.87
CA ILE A 381 1.70 13.75 5.40
C ILE A 381 2.58 14.90 5.91
N SER A 382 2.88 15.84 5.04
CA SER A 382 3.60 17.08 5.34
C SER A 382 2.77 18.32 4.98
N PRO A 383 3.16 19.50 5.51
CA PRO A 383 2.59 20.77 5.07
C PRO A 383 2.79 20.99 3.56
N PRO A 384 1.92 21.77 2.90
CA PRO A 384 2.13 22.22 1.53
C PRO A 384 3.39 23.09 1.40
N GLU A 385 4.06 22.99 0.27
CA GLU A 385 5.19 23.85 -0.10
C GLU A 385 4.67 25.14 -0.75
N GLY A 386 5.26 26.30 -0.41
CA GLY A 386 5.08 27.54 -1.16
C GLY A 386 3.79 28.34 -0.91
N THR A 387 2.84 27.87 -0.10
CA THR A 387 1.58 28.60 0.13
C THR A 387 1.71 29.69 1.21
N SER A 388 1.45 30.93 0.83
CA SER A 388 1.21 32.10 1.72
C SER A 388 -0.23 32.18 2.26
N LYS A 389 -1.08 31.20 1.92
CA LYS A 389 -2.51 31.17 2.25
C LYS A 389 -2.75 30.89 3.75
N PRO A 390 -3.87 31.37 4.32
CA PRO A 390 -4.21 31.14 5.71
C PRO A 390 -4.30 29.65 5.97
N SER A 391 -3.51 29.22 6.94
CA SER A 391 -3.48 27.85 7.44
C SER A 391 -4.83 27.49 8.05
N LEU A 392 -5.42 26.40 7.58
CA LEU A 392 -6.58 25.79 8.23
C LEU A 392 -6.27 25.50 9.70
N THR A 393 -7.28 25.67 10.56
CA THR A 393 -7.20 25.24 11.94
C THR A 393 -7.34 23.72 12.03
N CYS A 394 -7.02 23.15 13.19
CA CYS A 394 -7.20 21.71 13.40
C CYS A 394 -8.67 21.28 13.24
N SER A 395 -9.63 22.10 13.69
CA SER A 395 -11.06 21.81 13.53
C SER A 395 -11.47 21.78 12.06
N ASP A 396 -11.02 22.75 11.25
CA ASP A 396 -11.39 22.80 9.83
C ASP A 396 -10.89 21.57 9.06
N VAL A 397 -9.70 21.06 9.41
CA VAL A 397 -9.13 19.86 8.81
C VAL A 397 -9.90 18.61 9.22
N VAL A 398 -10.31 18.52 10.49
CA VAL A 398 -11.15 17.42 11.00
C VAL A 398 -12.48 17.39 10.25
N THR A 399 -13.16 18.53 10.13
CA THR A 399 -14.43 18.63 9.37
C THR A 399 -14.22 18.27 7.89
N LYS A 400 -13.18 18.78 7.22
CA LYS A 400 -12.89 18.41 5.83
C LYS A 400 -12.55 16.92 5.66
N LEU A 401 -11.85 16.32 6.62
CA LEU A 401 -11.57 14.89 6.61
C LEU A 401 -12.86 14.08 6.78
N GLU A 402 -13.74 14.48 7.68
CA GLU A 402 -15.06 13.88 7.89
C GLU A 402 -15.91 13.94 6.61
N GLU A 403 -15.95 15.10 5.94
CA GLU A 403 -16.64 15.29 4.65
C GLU A 403 -16.12 14.35 3.55
N VAL A 404 -14.80 14.11 3.51
CA VAL A 404 -14.18 13.20 2.52
C VAL A 404 -14.44 11.73 2.89
N VAL A 405 -14.32 11.37 4.17
CA VAL A 405 -14.54 10.00 4.67
C VAL A 405 -16.00 9.57 4.50
N ASN A 406 -16.95 10.47 4.80
CA ASN A 406 -18.39 10.26 4.64
C ASN A 406 -18.88 10.63 3.23
N GLY A 407 -17.97 11.02 2.35
CA GLY A 407 -18.27 11.48 1.00
C GLY A 407 -18.71 10.35 0.08
N ALA A 408 -19.66 10.66 -0.80
CA ALA A 408 -20.08 9.76 -1.88
C ALA A 408 -18.90 9.20 -2.71
N PRO A 409 -17.85 9.97 -3.08
CA PRO A 409 -16.78 9.43 -3.92
C PRO A 409 -16.03 8.22 -3.35
N ILE A 410 -15.77 8.19 -2.02
CA ILE A 410 -15.08 7.05 -1.39
C ILE A 410 -16.06 5.87 -1.25
N ALA A 411 -17.31 6.13 -0.87
CA ALA A 411 -18.34 5.10 -0.79
C ALA A 411 -18.63 4.44 -2.15
N ASP A 412 -18.68 5.25 -3.22
CA ASP A 412 -18.86 4.78 -4.59
C ASP A 412 -17.69 3.91 -5.05
N LEU A 413 -16.45 4.27 -4.68
CA LEU A 413 -15.27 3.44 -4.94
C LEU A 413 -15.35 2.10 -4.22
N MET A 414 -15.64 2.09 -2.92
CA MET A 414 -15.77 0.85 -2.15
C MET A 414 -16.87 -0.03 -2.75
N THR A 415 -18.05 0.54 -3.02
CA THR A 415 -19.18 -0.17 -3.62
C THR A 415 -18.84 -0.72 -5.01
N ALA A 416 -18.15 0.05 -5.85
CA ALA A 416 -17.73 -0.40 -7.17
C ALA A 416 -16.72 -1.57 -7.06
N MET A 417 -15.75 -1.47 -6.17
CA MET A 417 -14.74 -2.52 -5.97
C MET A 417 -15.32 -3.78 -5.32
N ASP A 418 -16.26 -3.65 -4.39
CA ASP A 418 -17.01 -4.78 -3.82
C ASP A 418 -17.85 -5.50 -4.87
N ASN A 419 -18.57 -4.75 -5.71
CA ASN A 419 -19.31 -5.31 -6.83
C ASN A 419 -18.39 -6.01 -7.83
N PHE A 420 -17.22 -5.42 -8.11
CA PHE A 420 -16.20 -6.03 -8.96
C PHE A 420 -15.71 -7.36 -8.38
N LEU A 421 -15.33 -7.40 -7.10
CA LEU A 421 -14.90 -8.62 -6.41
C LEU A 421 -16.02 -9.67 -6.32
N TYR A 422 -17.26 -9.24 -6.07
CA TYR A 422 -18.42 -10.13 -6.07
C TYR A 422 -18.65 -10.76 -7.44
N CYS A 423 -18.60 -9.98 -8.53
CA CYS A 423 -18.77 -10.48 -9.88
C CYS A 423 -17.73 -11.54 -10.24
N ILE A 424 -16.46 -11.35 -9.84
CA ILE A 424 -15.40 -12.35 -10.03
C ILE A 424 -15.69 -13.63 -9.24
N ARG A 425 -16.23 -13.52 -8.02
CA ARG A 425 -16.47 -14.65 -7.11
C ARG A 425 -17.79 -15.38 -7.37
N ALA A 426 -18.79 -14.71 -7.96
CA ALA A 426 -20.15 -15.23 -8.14
C ALA A 426 -20.20 -16.59 -8.86
N PRO A 427 -19.48 -16.82 -9.98
CA PRO A 427 -19.47 -18.13 -10.64
C PRO A 427 -19.01 -19.27 -9.71
N PHE A 428 -17.98 -19.03 -8.90
CA PHE A 428 -17.48 -20.01 -7.93
C PHE A 428 -18.49 -20.26 -6.82
N LEU A 429 -19.15 -19.22 -6.32
CA LEU A 429 -20.22 -19.36 -5.33
C LEU A 429 -21.39 -20.19 -5.87
N PHE A 430 -21.83 -19.95 -7.11
CA PHE A 430 -22.89 -20.74 -7.73
C PHE A 430 -22.49 -22.20 -7.95
N VAL A 431 -21.25 -22.47 -8.37
CA VAL A 431 -20.73 -23.84 -8.50
C VAL A 431 -20.71 -24.56 -7.15
N ILE A 432 -20.25 -23.89 -6.08
CA ILE A 432 -20.26 -24.44 -4.73
C ILE A 432 -21.70 -24.76 -4.29
N ILE A 433 -22.64 -23.83 -4.48
CA ILE A 433 -24.05 -24.04 -4.13
C ILE A 433 -24.63 -25.23 -4.92
N ALA A 434 -24.41 -25.29 -6.24
CA ALA A 434 -24.89 -26.39 -7.08
C ALA A 434 -24.30 -27.74 -6.66
N LEU A 435 -23.01 -27.78 -6.31
CA LEU A 435 -22.33 -28.98 -5.82
C LEU A 435 -22.93 -29.45 -4.49
N TRP A 436 -23.14 -28.55 -3.53
CA TRP A 436 -23.77 -28.90 -2.24
C TRP A 436 -25.23 -29.33 -2.39
N LEU A 437 -26.00 -28.67 -3.26
CA LEU A 437 -27.37 -29.10 -3.57
C LEU A 437 -27.40 -30.49 -4.20
N THR A 438 -26.49 -30.77 -5.14
CA THR A 438 -26.39 -32.09 -5.79
C THR A 438 -26.00 -33.17 -4.78
N ALA A 439 -25.03 -32.89 -3.91
CA ALA A 439 -24.63 -33.81 -2.84
C ALA A 439 -25.78 -34.07 -1.86
N ALA A 440 -26.51 -33.02 -1.45
CA ALA A 440 -27.67 -33.14 -0.58
C ALA A 440 -28.78 -33.98 -1.22
N LEU A 441 -29.07 -33.75 -2.51
CA LEU A 441 -30.04 -34.55 -3.27
C LEU A 441 -29.62 -36.02 -3.37
N TYR A 442 -28.34 -36.30 -3.61
CA TYR A 442 -27.81 -37.67 -3.67
C TYR A 442 -27.92 -38.39 -2.32
N ILE A 443 -27.60 -37.70 -1.22
CA ILE A 443 -27.74 -38.23 0.14
C ILE A 443 -29.23 -38.49 0.45
N ALA A 444 -30.11 -37.53 0.18
CA ALA A 444 -31.54 -37.67 0.39
C ALA A 444 -32.12 -38.83 -0.43
N HIS A 445 -31.75 -38.94 -1.72
CA HIS A 445 -32.14 -40.06 -2.57
C HIS A 445 -31.68 -41.40 -2.00
N SER A 446 -30.42 -41.49 -1.56
CA SER A 446 -29.86 -42.71 -0.96
C SER A 446 -30.57 -43.11 0.34
N LEU A 447 -30.91 -42.13 1.20
CA LEU A 447 -31.65 -42.37 2.45
C LEU A 447 -33.10 -42.80 2.19
N LEU A 448 -33.81 -42.11 1.30
CA LEU A 448 -35.19 -42.45 0.92
C LEU A 448 -35.25 -43.82 0.24
N TYR A 449 -34.36 -44.08 -0.72
CA TYR A 449 -34.26 -45.39 -1.36
C TYR A 449 -34.02 -46.51 -0.35
N ARG A 450 -33.13 -46.32 0.63
CA ARG A 450 -32.92 -47.31 1.70
C ARG A 450 -34.16 -47.50 2.56
N MET A 451 -34.88 -46.43 2.93
CA MET A 451 -36.13 -46.55 3.69
C MET A 451 -37.22 -47.27 2.89
N ASP A 452 -37.37 -46.98 1.60
CA ASP A 452 -38.35 -47.64 0.74
C ASP A 452 -38.00 -49.11 0.53
N VAL A 453 -36.72 -49.45 0.33
CA VAL A 453 -36.26 -50.85 0.29
C VAL A 453 -36.50 -51.55 1.63
N LEU A 454 -36.23 -50.90 2.77
CA LEU A 454 -36.51 -51.45 4.09
C LEU A 454 -38.03 -51.62 4.34
N ARG A 455 -38.86 -50.67 3.89
CA ARG A 455 -40.32 -50.73 3.99
C ARG A 455 -40.90 -51.83 3.11
N ILE A 456 -40.45 -51.94 1.86
CA ILE A 456 -40.85 -53.01 0.93
C ILE A 456 -40.37 -54.37 1.45
N ARG A 457 -39.13 -54.47 1.96
CA ARG A 457 -38.62 -55.70 2.60
C ARG A 457 -39.39 -56.06 3.86
N SER A 458 -39.78 -55.09 4.68
CA SER A 458 -40.64 -55.32 5.85
C SER A 458 -41.97 -55.95 5.43
N HIS A 459 -42.62 -55.38 4.40
CA HIS A 459 -43.87 -55.94 3.87
C HIS A 459 -43.72 -57.31 3.19
N LEU A 460 -42.59 -57.56 2.51
CA LEU A 460 -42.27 -58.86 1.92
C LEU A 460 -41.86 -59.91 2.96
N LEU A 461 -41.21 -59.52 4.06
CA LEU A 461 -40.89 -60.40 5.19
C LEU A 461 -42.12 -60.67 6.06
N THR A 462 -43.12 -59.79 6.08
CA THR A 462 -44.47 -60.09 6.59
C THR A 462 -45.29 -60.96 5.61
N THR A 463 -44.64 -61.83 4.84
CA THR A 463 -45.36 -62.89 4.14
C THR A 463 -45.62 -64.04 5.10
N ARG A 464 -46.92 -64.20 5.40
CA ARG A 464 -47.62 -65.40 5.90
C ARG A 464 -47.37 -65.94 7.31
N ALA A 465 -46.30 -65.64 8.02
CA ALA A 465 -46.08 -66.26 9.34
C ALA A 465 -46.63 -65.46 10.55
N SER A 466 -46.74 -64.12 10.47
CA SER A 466 -47.08 -63.30 11.64
C SER A 466 -48.55 -63.41 12.09
N HIS A 467 -49.46 -63.86 11.22
CA HIS A 467 -50.87 -64.08 11.56
C HIS A 467 -51.16 -65.54 11.95
N LEU A 468 -50.15 -66.41 11.92
CA LEU A 468 -50.21 -67.83 12.29
C LEU A 468 -49.47 -68.12 13.61
N ILE A 469 -49.09 -67.09 14.35
CA ILE A 469 -48.62 -67.28 15.73
C ILE A 469 -49.86 -67.37 16.61
N ASP A 470 -50.20 -68.59 16.97
CA ASP A 470 -51.25 -68.87 17.93
C ASP A 470 -50.93 -68.17 19.26
N VAL A 471 -51.91 -67.49 19.85
CA VAL A 471 -51.74 -66.71 21.09
C VAL A 471 -51.35 -67.64 22.25
N GLU A 472 -51.73 -68.93 22.18
CA GLU A 472 -51.31 -69.94 23.14
C GLU A 472 -49.79 -70.18 23.15
N ALA A 473 -49.11 -70.04 22.00
CA ALA A 473 -47.65 -70.23 21.92
C ALA A 473 -46.84 -69.08 22.55
N LEU A 474 -47.45 -67.89 22.71
CA LEU A 474 -46.82 -66.74 23.36
C LEU A 474 -47.02 -66.71 24.89
N LEU A 475 -48.05 -67.40 25.39
CA LEU A 475 -48.38 -67.46 26.82
C LEU A 475 -47.87 -68.74 27.50
N ALA A 476 -47.47 -69.76 26.73
CA ALA A 476 -46.82 -70.95 27.26
C ALA A 476 -45.37 -70.64 27.68
N GLY A 477 -45.08 -70.71 28.98
CA GLY A 477 -43.76 -70.45 29.58
C GLY A 477 -42.66 -71.48 29.25
N SER A 478 -42.74 -72.19 28.12
CA SER A 478 -41.75 -73.18 27.70
C SER A 478 -41.25 -72.90 26.29
N ARG A 479 -39.92 -72.76 26.14
CA ARG A 479 -39.22 -72.64 24.85
C ARG A 479 -39.37 -73.94 24.04
N ARG A 480 -40.45 -74.10 23.27
CA ARG A 480 -40.46 -75.02 22.12
C ARG A 480 -40.99 -74.25 20.92
N MET A 481 -40.10 -73.90 19.98
CA MET A 481 -40.46 -73.24 18.73
C MET A 481 -40.96 -74.28 17.72
N LEU A 482 -42.06 -73.96 17.01
CA LEU A 482 -42.55 -74.79 15.90
C LEU A 482 -41.55 -74.80 14.73
N SER A 483 -41.29 -76.00 14.21
CA SER A 483 -40.54 -76.23 12.97
C SER A 483 -41.33 -75.72 11.76
N LEU A 484 -40.67 -74.94 10.90
CA LEU A 484 -41.28 -74.27 9.74
C LEU A 484 -41.20 -75.09 8.42
N TYR A 485 -40.81 -76.36 8.47
CA TYR A 485 -40.81 -77.24 7.30
C TYR A 485 -41.89 -78.31 7.39
N LYS A 486 -42.61 -78.48 6.28
CA LYS A 486 -43.66 -79.49 6.11
C LYS A 486 -43.01 -80.87 6.22
N ASP A 487 -43.51 -81.67 7.16
CA ASP A 487 -43.17 -83.07 7.45
C ASP A 487 -42.14 -83.35 8.57
N VAL A 488 -41.94 -82.43 9.52
CA VAL A 488 -41.30 -82.76 10.82
C VAL A 488 -42.08 -82.14 11.98
N ASP A 489 -42.84 -82.97 12.69
CA ASP A 489 -43.53 -82.60 13.93
C ASP A 489 -42.55 -82.71 15.11
N TYR A 490 -42.04 -81.54 15.51
CA TYR A 490 -41.28 -81.24 16.74
C TYR A 490 -39.82 -81.72 16.84
N PHE A 491 -38.98 -80.84 17.40
CA PHE A 491 -37.72 -81.22 18.03
C PHE A 491 -38.05 -81.80 19.41
N ASP A 492 -37.91 -83.11 19.57
CA ASP A 492 -37.87 -83.71 20.89
C ASP A 492 -36.52 -83.38 21.53
N ASP A 493 -36.52 -82.36 22.40
CA ASP A 493 -35.54 -82.29 23.48
C ASP A 493 -35.97 -83.29 24.56
N ASP A 494 -35.53 -84.53 24.43
CA ASP A 494 -35.52 -85.52 25.51
C ASP A 494 -34.42 -85.13 26.51
N PHE A 495 -34.80 -84.35 27.52
CA PHE A 495 -34.01 -84.19 28.75
C PHE A 495 -34.57 -85.09 29.85
N HIS A 496 -34.07 -86.33 29.92
CA HIS A 496 -34.03 -87.10 31.15
C HIS A 496 -32.83 -88.06 31.16
N SER A 497 -31.68 -87.58 31.65
CA SER A 497 -30.65 -88.26 32.48
C SER A 497 -29.51 -87.30 32.79
#